data_AF-A0A7S1H5F4-F1
#
_entry.id   AF-A0A7S1H5F4-F1
#
_cell.length_a   1.000
_cell.length_b   1.000
_cell.length_c   1.000
_cell.angle_alpha   90.00
_cell.angle_beta   90.00
_cell.angle_gamma   90.00
#
_symmetry.space_group_name_H-M   'P 1'
#
loop_
_entity.id
_entity.type
_entity.pdbx_description
1 polymer ?
#
loop_
_entity_poly.entity_id
_entity_poly.type
_entity_poly.pdbx_seq_one_letter_code
_entity_poly.pdbx_strand_id
1 'polypeptide(L)'
;MDAVSAALDRAIDGAEALFKAHGITRVATYDTRALEIEVGVLSSSGRRYLEVLGKLDQLMPLLQTLEIHEVITTREVDKQRALVKRQVRGVATAARNFASGLRRRMNAPEVEIEGQGDLVEEATPDGASAQAGEDVAITALPPAAPEAEAAA
;
A
#
# COMPACT_ATOMS: atom_id res chain seq x y z
N MET A 1 -4.75 6.75 -3.99
CA MET A 1 -4.40 7.56 -2.81
C MET A 1 -5.35 7.21 -1.67
N ASP A 2 -6.64 7.46 -1.87
CA ASP A 2 -7.65 7.39 -0.82
C ASP A 2 -7.80 5.98 -0.23
N ALA A 3 -7.77 4.96 -1.10
CA ALA A 3 -7.74 3.57 -0.67
C ALA A 3 -6.50 3.21 0.17
N VAL A 4 -5.33 3.78 -0.16
CA VAL A 4 -4.09 3.55 0.60
C VAL A 4 -4.16 4.27 1.95
N SER A 5 -4.70 5.48 1.99
CA SER A 5 -4.99 6.17 3.26
C SER A 5 -5.92 5.35 4.13
N ALA A 6 -7.06 4.90 3.59
CA ALA A 6 -8.03 4.11 4.35
C ALA A 6 -7.47 2.74 4.80
N ALA A 7 -6.54 2.16 4.04
CA ALA A 7 -5.82 0.96 4.47
C ALA A 7 -4.87 1.25 5.64
N LEU A 8 -4.15 2.37 5.60
CA LEU A 8 -3.30 2.83 6.71
C LEU A 8 -4.11 3.16 7.96
N ASP A 9 -5.23 3.87 7.80
CA ASP A 9 -6.13 4.24 8.90
C ASP A 9 -6.62 2.98 9.62
N ARG A 10 -7.11 1.97 8.86
CA ARG A 10 -7.51 0.69 9.44
C ARG A 10 -6.36 -0.07 10.12
N ALA A 11 -5.14 0.03 9.59
CA ALA A 11 -3.99 -0.61 10.20
C ALA A 11 -3.59 0.08 11.52
N ILE A 12 -3.69 1.41 11.59
CA ILE A 12 -3.49 2.19 12.82
C ILE A 12 -4.56 1.83 13.84
N ASP A 13 -5.84 1.87 13.46
CA ASP A 13 -6.96 1.51 14.34
C ASP A 13 -6.82 0.07 14.86
N GLY A 14 -6.42 -0.87 14.00
CA GLY A 14 -6.19 -2.25 14.37
C GLY A 14 -5.03 -2.41 15.37
N ALA A 15 -3.93 -1.67 15.17
CA ALA A 15 -2.82 -1.67 16.11
C ALA A 15 -3.22 -1.05 17.46
N GLU A 16 -3.94 0.07 17.46
CA GLU A 16 -4.44 0.71 18.69
C GLU A 16 -5.45 -0.16 19.45
N ALA A 17 -6.28 -0.93 18.74
CA ALA A 17 -7.17 -1.89 19.36
C ALA A 17 -6.39 -2.98 20.11
N LEU A 18 -5.30 -3.48 19.52
CA LEU A 18 -4.40 -4.43 20.18
C LEU A 18 -3.70 -3.80 21.40
N PHE A 19 -3.28 -2.53 21.31
CA PHE A 19 -2.72 -1.83 22.47
C PHE A 19 -3.69 -1.80 23.65
N LYS A 20 -4.96 -1.44 23.38
CA LYS A 20 -6.01 -1.41 24.40
C LYS A 20 -6.28 -2.79 24.98
N ALA A 21 -6.33 -3.83 24.15
CA ALA A 21 -6.58 -5.20 24.59
C ALA A 21 -5.46 -5.75 25.49
N HIS A 22 -4.21 -5.38 25.22
CA HIS A 22 -3.03 -5.84 25.97
C HIS A 22 -2.53 -4.85 27.04
N GLY A 23 -3.27 -3.78 27.31
CA GLY A 23 -2.93 -2.80 28.35
C GLY A 23 -1.66 -1.98 28.06
N ILE A 24 -1.27 -1.85 26.80
CA ILE A 24 -0.07 -1.10 26.40
C ILE A 24 -0.39 0.40 26.41
N THR A 25 0.23 1.14 27.32
CA THR A 25 -0.04 2.58 27.52
C THR A 25 1.01 3.49 26.89
N ARG A 26 2.14 2.95 26.44
CA ARG A 26 3.24 3.72 25.87
C ARG A 26 3.76 3.10 24.57
N VAL A 27 3.90 3.94 23.55
CA VAL A 27 4.46 3.56 22.24
C VAL A 27 5.98 3.55 22.31
N ALA A 28 6.61 2.61 21.61
CA ALA A 28 8.05 2.57 21.41
C ALA A 28 8.55 3.84 20.68
N THR A 29 9.74 4.30 21.04
CA THR A 29 10.40 5.45 20.41
C THR A 29 11.56 4.95 19.54
N TYR A 30 11.86 5.67 18.47
CA TYR A 30 13.06 5.41 17.67
C TYR A 30 14.33 5.72 18.47
N ASP A 31 15.32 4.85 18.35
CA ASP A 31 16.67 5.07 18.92
C ASP A 31 17.49 6.03 18.04
N THR A 32 17.16 6.11 16.76
CA THR A 32 17.83 6.98 15.79
C THR A 32 17.24 8.40 15.77
N ARG A 33 18.08 9.40 15.50
CA ARG A 33 17.62 10.78 15.27
C ARG A 33 16.63 10.85 14.11
N ALA A 34 15.60 11.69 14.27
CA ALA A 34 14.62 11.95 13.22
C ALA A 34 15.30 12.56 11.99
N LEU A 35 14.85 12.16 10.80
CA LEU A 35 15.28 12.76 9.54
C LEU A 35 14.42 14.00 9.27
N GLU A 36 15.04 15.17 9.30
CA GLU A 36 14.40 16.44 8.97
C GLU A 36 14.66 16.78 7.50
N ILE A 37 13.60 16.75 6.67
CA ILE A 37 13.68 17.02 5.24
C ILE A 37 12.67 18.11 4.90
N GLU A 38 13.13 19.22 4.34
CA GLU A 38 12.26 20.25 3.81
C GLU A 38 11.61 19.79 2.51
N VAL A 39 10.27 19.84 2.43
CA VAL A 39 9.51 19.40 1.25
C VAL A 39 8.58 20.51 0.79
N GLY A 40 8.78 20.96 -0.46
CA GLY A 40 7.87 21.90 -1.12
C GLY A 40 6.58 21.22 -1.59
N VAL A 41 5.42 21.73 -1.16
CA VAL A 41 4.10 21.22 -1.56
C VAL A 41 3.50 22.12 -2.65
N LEU A 42 3.51 21.64 -3.89
CA LEU A 42 3.01 22.41 -5.04
C LEU A 42 1.53 22.16 -5.37
N SER A 43 0.93 21.09 -4.86
CA SER A 43 -0.45 20.70 -5.19
C SER A 43 -1.15 20.00 -4.03
N SER A 44 -2.48 19.94 -4.08
CA SER A 44 -3.31 19.17 -3.15
C SER A 44 -2.95 17.68 -3.15
N SER A 45 -2.66 17.10 -4.31
CA SER A 45 -2.19 15.71 -4.42
C SER A 45 -0.86 15.48 -3.71
N GLY A 46 0.05 16.47 -3.74
CA GLY A 46 1.31 16.43 -2.99
C GLY A 46 1.07 16.46 -1.47
N ARG A 47 0.16 17.31 -1.00
CA ARG A 47 -0.25 17.36 0.42
C ARG A 47 -0.81 16.02 0.90
N ARG A 48 -1.76 15.45 0.15
CA ARG A 48 -2.38 14.15 0.49
C ARG A 48 -1.36 13.01 0.50
N TYR A 49 -0.33 13.08 -0.35
CA TYR A 49 0.75 12.09 -0.33
C TYR A 49 1.62 12.22 0.92
N LEU A 50 1.92 13.44 1.37
CA LEU A 50 2.63 13.66 2.64
C LEU A 50 1.82 13.17 3.85
N GLU A 51 0.50 13.35 3.85
CA GLU A 51 -0.37 12.80 4.90
C GLU A 51 -0.27 11.27 4.97
N VAL A 52 -0.27 10.60 3.80
CA VAL A 52 -0.07 9.14 3.72
C VAL A 52 1.31 8.73 4.26
N LEU A 53 2.36 9.51 4.00
CA LEU A 53 3.69 9.27 4.57
C LEU A 53 3.71 9.46 6.10
N GLY A 54 3.02 10.47 6.61
CA GLY A 54 2.88 10.69 8.06
C GLY A 54 2.15 9.54 8.76
N LYS A 55 1.08 9.01 8.16
CA LYS A 55 0.37 7.83 8.68
C LYS A 55 1.24 6.58 8.66
N LEU A 56 2.05 6.39 7.61
CA LEU A 56 3.03 5.31 7.57
C LEU A 56 4.04 5.44 8.71
N ASP A 57 4.55 6.65 8.95
CA ASP A 57 5.51 6.94 10.02
C ASP A 57 4.90 6.69 11.40
N GLN A 58 3.63 7.07 11.61
CA GLN A 58 2.88 6.78 12.84
C GLN A 58 2.68 5.27 13.07
N LEU A 59 2.42 4.49 12.03
CA LEU A 59 2.15 3.05 12.15
C LEU A 59 3.41 2.24 12.51
N MET A 60 4.58 2.67 12.05
CA MET A 60 5.84 1.95 12.25
C MET A 60 6.21 1.67 13.72
N PRO A 61 6.16 2.65 14.64
CA PRO A 61 6.43 2.41 16.06
C PRO A 61 5.30 1.64 16.75
N LEU A 62 4.05 1.75 16.28
CA LEU A 62 2.94 0.94 16.79
C LEU A 62 3.19 -0.56 16.56
N LEU A 63 3.52 -0.93 15.32
CA LEU A 63 3.86 -2.32 14.99
C LEU A 63 5.10 -2.80 15.75
N GLN A 64 6.12 -1.94 15.95
CA GLN A 64 7.29 -2.30 16.75
C GLN A 64 6.92 -2.59 18.21
N THR A 65 6.02 -1.79 18.77
CA THR A 65 5.60 -1.93 20.16
C THR A 65 4.88 -3.27 20.36
N LEU A 66 3.98 -3.63 19.42
CA LEU A 66 3.30 -4.93 19.48
C LEU A 66 4.27 -6.11 19.41
N GLU A 67 5.38 -5.97 18.67
CA GLU A 67 6.45 -6.97 18.65
C GLU A 67 7.17 -7.06 20.01
N ILE A 68 7.57 -5.92 20.57
CA ILE A 68 8.30 -5.84 21.84
C ILE A 68 7.47 -6.43 22.99
N HIS A 69 6.16 -6.22 22.96
CA HIS A 69 5.22 -6.79 23.93
C HIS A 69 4.78 -8.22 23.60
N GLU A 70 5.42 -8.87 22.61
CA GLU A 70 5.16 -10.25 22.18
C GLU A 70 3.70 -10.53 21.77
N VAL A 71 2.93 -9.48 21.43
CA VAL A 71 1.54 -9.59 20.96
C VAL A 71 1.49 -10.16 19.55
N ILE A 72 2.47 -9.79 18.72
CA ILE A 72 2.64 -10.29 17.36
C ILE A 72 4.07 -10.75 17.15
N THR A 73 4.24 -11.75 16.29
CA THR A 73 5.58 -12.27 15.95
C THR A 73 6.35 -11.30 15.06
N THR A 74 7.69 -11.31 15.16
CA THR A 74 8.59 -10.56 14.28
C THR A 74 8.30 -10.80 12.80
N ARG A 75 7.97 -12.04 12.42
CA ARG A 75 7.62 -12.39 11.04
C ARG A 75 6.37 -11.66 10.55
N GLU A 76 5.36 -11.52 11.40
CA GLU A 76 4.13 -10.81 11.04
C GLU A 76 4.38 -9.30 10.93
N VAL A 77 5.17 -8.74 11.86
CA VAL A 77 5.60 -7.33 11.81
C VAL A 77 6.31 -7.02 10.50
N ASP A 78 7.27 -7.87 10.11
CA ASP A 78 8.03 -7.70 8.87
C ASP A 78 7.13 -7.77 7.64
N LYS A 79 6.19 -8.72 7.62
CA LYS A 79 5.21 -8.85 6.53
C LYS A 79 4.34 -7.60 6.42
N GLN A 80 3.78 -7.12 7.53
CA GLN A 80 2.97 -5.91 7.56
C GLN A 80 3.77 -4.68 7.11
N ARG A 81 4.98 -4.49 7.66
CA ARG A 81 5.88 -3.39 7.26
C ARG A 81 6.21 -3.43 5.77
N ALA A 82 6.53 -4.60 5.24
CA ALA A 82 6.85 -4.75 3.82
C ALA A 82 5.65 -4.43 2.92
N LEU A 83 4.45 -4.88 3.31
CA LEU A 83 3.21 -4.63 2.59
C LEU A 83 2.89 -3.13 2.56
N VAL A 84 2.87 -2.48 3.72
CA VAL A 84 2.50 -1.07 3.82
C VAL A 84 3.54 -0.18 3.13
N LYS A 85 4.84 -0.46 3.30
CA LYS A 85 5.91 0.25 2.56
C LYS A 85 5.74 0.10 1.04
N ARG A 86 5.36 -1.09 0.56
CA ARG A 86 5.13 -1.34 -0.87
C ARG A 86 3.92 -0.56 -1.39
N GLN A 87 2.83 -0.52 -0.63
CA GLN A 87 1.63 0.24 -1.01
C GLN A 87 1.94 1.74 -1.15
N VAL A 88 2.60 2.33 -0.15
CA VAL A 88 2.97 3.76 -0.18
C VAL A 88 3.98 4.08 -1.28
N ARG A 89 4.96 3.20 -1.53
CA ARG A 89 5.87 3.32 -2.68
C ARG A 89 5.14 3.20 -4.02
N GLY A 90 4.19 2.28 -4.10
CA GLY A 90 3.40 1.99 -5.30
C GLY A 90 2.66 3.23 -5.82
N VAL A 91 2.16 4.08 -4.91
CA VAL A 91 1.56 5.37 -5.26
C VAL A 91 2.51 6.26 -6.07
N ALA A 92 3.74 6.46 -5.61
CA ALA A 92 4.70 7.30 -6.30
C ALA A 92 5.11 6.69 -7.65
N THR A 93 5.27 5.37 -7.71
CA THR A 93 5.52 4.65 -8.97
C THR A 93 4.37 4.82 -9.95
N ALA A 94 3.12 4.67 -9.51
CA ALA A 94 1.93 4.84 -10.34
C ALA A 94 1.82 6.27 -10.88
N ALA A 95 2.07 7.29 -10.05
CA ALA A 95 2.06 8.68 -10.48
C ALA A 95 3.11 8.96 -11.58
N ARG A 96 4.33 8.43 -11.42
CA ARG A 96 5.40 8.56 -12.44
C ARG A 96 5.02 7.86 -13.74
N ASN A 97 4.52 6.63 -13.65
CA ASN A 97 4.11 5.85 -14.82
C ASN A 97 2.95 6.53 -15.57
N PHE A 98 1.98 7.07 -14.84
CA PHE A 98 0.88 7.83 -15.41
C PHE A 98 1.37 9.07 -16.16
N ALA A 99 2.27 9.85 -15.55
CA ALA A 99 2.85 11.02 -16.19
C ALA A 99 3.67 10.67 -17.43
N SER A 100 4.49 9.61 -17.37
CA SER A 100 5.23 9.11 -18.54
C SER A 100 4.30 8.63 -19.65
N GLY A 101 3.21 7.94 -19.31
CA GLY A 101 2.20 7.50 -20.25
C GLY A 101 1.49 8.66 -20.96
N LEU A 102 1.15 9.72 -20.23
CA LEU A 102 0.57 10.94 -20.82
C LEU A 102 1.54 11.62 -21.79
N ARG A 103 2.81 11.79 -21.40
CA ARG A 103 3.84 12.37 -22.30
C ARG A 103 4.01 11.55 -23.57
N ARG A 104 4.02 10.22 -23.45
CA ARG A 104 4.13 9.33 -24.63
C ARG A 104 2.95 9.47 -25.58
N ARG A 105 1.72 9.54 -25.05
CA ARG A 105 0.51 9.74 -25.88
C ARG A 105 0.46 11.14 -26.51
N MET A 106 0.88 12.16 -25.78
CA MET A 106 0.93 13.53 -26.28
C MET A 106 1.97 13.70 -27.40
N ASN A 107 3.07 12.94 -27.33
CA ASN A 107 4.13 12.95 -28.35
C ASN A 107 3.93 11.86 -29.43
N ALA A 108 2.85 11.09 -29.38
CA ALA A 108 2.53 10.17 -30.46
C ALA A 108 2.07 10.99 -31.66
N PRO A 109 2.59 10.74 -32.88
CA PRO A 109 2.04 11.40 -34.07
C PRO A 109 0.56 11.04 -34.16
N GLU A 110 -0.28 12.02 -34.47
CA GLU A 110 -1.65 11.74 -34.91
C GLU A 110 -1.52 10.78 -36.09
N VAL A 111 -1.88 9.51 -35.87
CA VAL A 111 -2.08 8.60 -36.98
C VAL A 111 -3.32 9.15 -37.65
N GLU A 112 -3.12 9.93 -38.72
CA GLU A 112 -4.16 10.18 -39.69
C GLU A 112 -4.74 8.81 -40.05
N ILE A 113 -5.98 8.57 -39.66
CA ILE A 113 -6.76 7.46 -40.18
C ILE A 113 -7.13 7.87 -41.60
N GLU A 114 -6.14 7.87 -42.49
CA GLU A 114 -6.35 7.98 -43.93
C GLU A 114 -6.55 6.58 -44.49
N GLY A 115 -7.74 6.37 -45.06
CA GLY A 115 -7.92 5.40 -46.13
C GLY A 115 -8.22 3.97 -45.69
N GLN A 116 -9.49 3.70 -45.42
CA GLN A 116 -10.06 2.39 -45.76
C GLN A 116 -9.90 2.19 -47.27
N GLY A 117 -9.03 1.26 -47.66
CA GLY A 117 -8.77 0.94 -49.06
C GLY A 117 -7.93 -0.32 -49.19
N ASP A 118 -8.62 -1.47 -49.10
CA ASP A 118 -8.28 -2.76 -49.70
C ASP A 118 -6.94 -3.40 -49.35
N LEU A 119 -6.99 -4.47 -48.55
CA LEU A 119 -6.68 -5.84 -49.01
C LEU A 119 -6.81 -6.80 -47.83
N VAL A 120 -7.66 -7.81 -48.04
CA VAL A 120 -7.86 -8.96 -47.17
C VAL A 120 -6.64 -9.87 -47.29
N GLU A 121 -5.99 -10.20 -46.19
CA GLU A 121 -5.25 -11.46 -46.09
C GLU A 121 -5.34 -12.01 -44.65
N GLU A 122 -5.89 -13.22 -44.55
CA GLU A 122 -6.05 -14.00 -43.33
C GLU A 122 -4.70 -14.29 -42.67
N ALA A 123 -4.60 -14.05 -41.36
CA ALA A 123 -3.58 -14.66 -40.52
C ALA A 123 -4.23 -15.18 -39.23
N THR A 124 -4.05 -16.49 -39.02
CA THR A 124 -4.56 -17.36 -37.95
C THR A 124 -4.31 -16.86 -36.53
N PRO A 125 -5.18 -17.20 -35.55
CA PRO A 125 -4.96 -16.84 -34.16
C PRO A 125 -4.06 -17.89 -33.49
N ASP A 126 -2.85 -17.49 -33.10
CA ASP A 126 -2.03 -18.28 -32.18
C ASP A 126 -1.75 -17.49 -30.89
N GLY A 127 -1.72 -18.22 -29.78
CA GLY A 127 -2.12 -17.76 -28.47
C GLY A 127 -1.29 -16.65 -27.81
N ALA A 128 -1.99 -15.81 -27.05
CA ALA A 128 -1.42 -15.01 -25.98
C ALA A 128 -2.33 -15.09 -24.75
N SER A 129 -1.98 -16.00 -23.84
CA SER A 129 -2.56 -16.12 -22.51
C SER A 129 -2.38 -14.82 -21.73
N ALA A 130 -3.45 -14.03 -21.62
CA ALA A 130 -3.55 -12.95 -20.67
C ALA A 130 -3.73 -13.56 -19.26
N GLN A 131 -2.66 -13.58 -18.47
CA GLN A 131 -2.78 -13.78 -17.03
C GLN A 131 -3.47 -12.54 -16.44
N ALA A 132 -4.77 -12.65 -16.24
CA ALA A 132 -5.55 -11.74 -15.43
C ALA A 132 -4.98 -11.77 -14.01
N GLY A 133 -4.66 -10.58 -13.47
CA GLY A 133 -4.22 -10.43 -12.09
C GLY A 133 -5.27 -10.98 -11.15
N GLU A 134 -4.86 -11.94 -10.32
CA GLU A 134 -5.65 -12.36 -9.17
C GLU A 134 -5.74 -11.18 -8.20
N ASP A 135 -6.96 -10.67 -8.07
CA ASP A 135 -7.43 -9.93 -6.91
C ASP A 135 -7.26 -10.81 -5.66
N VAL A 136 -6.11 -10.68 -4.99
CA VAL A 136 -5.95 -11.23 -3.64
C VAL A 136 -6.72 -10.34 -2.69
N ALA A 137 -7.98 -10.69 -2.50
CA ALA A 137 -8.82 -10.24 -1.42
C ALA A 137 -8.08 -10.37 -0.07
N ILE A 138 -8.20 -9.33 0.72
CA ILE A 138 -7.61 -9.23 2.06
C ILE A 138 -8.38 -10.19 2.98
N THR A 139 -7.73 -11.27 3.41
CA THR A 139 -8.17 -12.02 4.60
C THR A 139 -8.02 -11.11 5.81
N ALA A 140 -9.15 -10.82 6.45
CA ALA A 140 -9.22 -10.17 7.75
C ALA A 140 -8.32 -10.89 8.75
N LEU A 141 -7.71 -10.12 9.66
CA LEU A 141 -7.09 -10.66 10.87
C LEU A 141 -8.05 -11.70 11.50
N PRO A 142 -7.57 -12.89 11.88
CA PRO A 142 -8.43 -13.84 12.57
C PRO A 142 -8.96 -13.22 13.88
N PRO A 143 -10.26 -13.37 14.19
CA PRO A 143 -10.76 -12.99 15.50
C PRO A 143 -10.09 -13.87 16.55
N ALA A 144 -9.71 -13.25 17.67
CA ALA A 144 -9.19 -13.93 18.84
C ALA A 144 -10.15 -15.05 19.25
N ALA A 145 -9.68 -16.29 19.19
CA ALA A 145 -10.36 -17.40 19.84
C ALA A 145 -10.28 -17.18 21.36
N PRO A 146 -11.37 -17.35 22.11
CA PRO A 146 -11.31 -17.36 23.56
C PRO A 146 -10.63 -18.65 24.00
N GLU A 147 -9.46 -18.52 24.65
CA GLU A 147 -8.92 -19.56 25.51
C GLU A 147 -9.87 -19.72 26.70
N ALA A 148 -10.81 -20.66 26.59
CA ALA A 148 -11.46 -21.27 27.73
C ALA A 148 -10.85 -22.67 27.88
N GLU A 149 -9.71 -22.71 28.56
CA GLU A 149 -9.16 -23.94 29.11
C GLU A 149 -10.07 -24.42 30.27
N ALA A 150 -10.30 -25.72 30.29
CA ALA A 150 -11.10 -26.44 31.25
C ALA A 150 -10.38 -26.63 32.60
N ALA A 151 -11.19 -27.02 33.60
CA ALA A 151 -10.84 -27.70 34.86
C ALA A 151 -10.64 -26.84 36.12
N ALA A 152 -11.71 -26.69 36.91
CA ALA A 152 -11.87 -27.30 38.23
C ALA A 152 -13.31 -27.12 38.73
#